data_AF-A0A8D5JHK8-F1
#
_entry.id   AF-A0A8D5JHK8-F1
#
_cell.length_a   1.000
_cell.length_b   1.000
_cell.length_c   1.000
_cell.angle_alpha   90.00
_cell.angle_beta   90.00
_cell.angle_gamma   90.00
#
_symmetry.space_group_name_H-M   'P 1'
#
loop_
_entity.id
_entity.type
_entity.pdbx_description
1 polymer ?
#
loop_
_entity_poly.entity_id
_entity_poly.type
_entity_poly.pdbx_seq_one_letter_code
_entity_poly.pdbx_strand_id
1 'polypeptide(L)'
;MKKWECTVCGYIHEGEEPPEKCPVCEAPQEKFIEKTETQPETSGTAGVKEAGKGDETTRWRCTVCGFIHTGSQPPEICPVCGAFVEMFEKMVEEQEESESEGAGENKRWKCTVCGYVHEGPEPPEKCPVCHVPARLFVEIDADGKTIGPLPEAVEEGEVEEQKEGKVGKEKQRRTFFGWLTDQMVSHHLHPISAHFPNGIFPVSVVFLALFLVFNLAGMETAAYYNLVVVLISLPLVIFTGYLEWQKRYRGARSAIFIIKILCALFILAGANILVFWKVLDPGVIAPDSPMKWIYLGVAGVMLACVGLAGHLGGNWFSAPETEKAIVQGNKKKKSRFFLM
;
A
#
# COMPACT_ATOMS: atom_id res chain seq x y z
N MET A 1 -36.64 -20.83 -3.87
CA MET A 1 -35.32 -20.81 -3.21
C MET A 1 -34.46 -19.79 -3.92
N LYS A 2 -34.20 -18.69 -3.24
CA LYS A 2 -33.35 -17.61 -3.73
C LYS A 2 -31.90 -17.89 -3.31
N LYS A 3 -30.93 -17.35 -4.05
CA LYS A 3 -29.51 -17.41 -3.71
C LYS A 3 -29.03 -16.02 -3.34
N TRP A 4 -28.44 -15.88 -2.17
CA TRP A 4 -28.00 -14.61 -1.60
C TRP A 4 -26.48 -14.61 -1.44
N GLU A 5 -25.77 -13.71 -2.13
CA GLU A 5 -24.30 -13.59 -2.00
C GLU A 5 -23.92 -12.45 -1.05
N CYS A 6 -23.04 -12.75 -0.10
CA CYS A 6 -22.46 -11.74 0.79
C CYS A 6 -21.42 -10.89 0.04
N THR A 7 -21.74 -9.62 -0.20
CA THR A 7 -20.87 -8.63 -0.88
C THR A 7 -19.52 -8.37 -0.20
N VAL A 8 -19.34 -8.80 1.06
CA VAL A 8 -18.09 -8.60 1.82
C VAL A 8 -17.10 -9.77 1.65
N CYS A 9 -17.58 -11.00 1.39
CA CYS A 9 -16.72 -12.20 1.34
C CYS A 9 -17.06 -13.24 0.27
N GLY A 10 -18.14 -13.06 -0.49
CA GLY A 10 -18.61 -13.99 -1.52
C GLY A 10 -19.36 -15.23 -1.01
N TYR A 11 -19.69 -15.32 0.29
CA TYR A 11 -20.47 -16.44 0.82
C TYR A 11 -21.90 -16.47 0.23
N ILE A 12 -22.29 -17.59 -0.37
CA ILE A 12 -23.63 -17.79 -0.94
C ILE A 12 -24.51 -18.54 0.06
N HIS A 13 -25.68 -17.98 0.37
CA HIS A 13 -26.73 -18.59 1.17
C HIS A 13 -27.93 -18.95 0.30
N GLU A 14 -28.48 -20.15 0.46
CA GLU A 14 -29.69 -20.59 -0.24
C GLU A 14 -30.88 -20.58 0.72
N GLY A 15 -31.87 -19.74 0.45
CA GLY A 15 -32.99 -19.47 1.35
C GLY A 15 -33.93 -18.40 0.79
N GLU A 16 -35.12 -18.26 1.34
CA GLU A 16 -36.05 -17.18 0.91
C GLU A 16 -35.57 -15.80 1.37
N GLU A 17 -34.80 -15.72 2.46
CA GLU A 17 -34.20 -14.50 3.01
C GLU A 17 -32.71 -14.74 3.34
N PRO A 18 -31.84 -13.71 3.31
CA PRO A 18 -30.44 -13.82 3.73
C PRO A 18 -30.32 -13.85 5.26
N PRO A 19 -29.23 -14.42 5.83
CA PRO A 19 -29.08 -14.52 7.29
C PRO A 19 -28.79 -13.15 7.93
N GLU A 20 -29.24 -12.95 9.18
CA GLU A 20 -29.02 -11.70 9.94
C GLU A 20 -27.55 -11.24 9.96
N LYS A 21 -26.63 -12.20 9.98
CA LYS A 21 -25.18 -11.99 9.85
C LYS A 21 -24.56 -13.07 8.98
N CYS A 22 -23.55 -12.70 8.19
CA CYS A 22 -22.78 -13.63 7.40
C CYS A 22 -21.98 -14.59 8.30
N PRO A 23 -22.11 -15.93 8.15
CA PRO A 23 -21.38 -16.89 8.98
C PRO A 23 -19.87 -16.96 8.70
N VAL A 24 -19.39 -16.28 7.64
CA VAL A 24 -17.97 -16.28 7.23
C VAL A 24 -17.23 -15.00 7.64
N CYS A 25 -17.90 -13.85 7.60
CA CYS A 25 -17.26 -12.54 7.84
C CYS A 25 -18.02 -11.61 8.79
N GLU A 26 -19.08 -12.11 9.45
CA GLU A 26 -19.94 -11.39 10.40
C GLU A 26 -20.66 -10.13 9.86
N ALA A 27 -20.52 -9.82 8.57
CA ALA A 27 -21.21 -8.72 7.91
C ALA A 27 -22.75 -8.81 8.09
N PRO A 28 -23.45 -7.70 8.34
CA PRO A 28 -24.89 -7.70 8.58
C PRO A 28 -25.69 -8.09 7.31
N GLN A 29 -26.93 -8.52 7.51
CA GLN A 29 -27.88 -8.95 6.47
C GLN A 29 -27.95 -8.02 5.25
N GLU A 30 -27.90 -6.70 5.48
CA GLU A 30 -27.86 -5.63 4.46
C GLU A 30 -26.73 -5.78 3.42
N LYS A 31 -25.73 -6.63 3.68
CA LYS A 31 -24.61 -6.92 2.78
C LYS A 31 -24.83 -8.15 1.90
N PHE A 32 -26.02 -8.73 1.87
CA PHE A 32 -26.38 -9.82 0.96
C PHE A 32 -27.18 -9.32 -0.25
N ILE A 33 -26.83 -9.80 -1.44
CA ILE A 33 -27.54 -9.51 -2.70
C ILE A 33 -28.13 -10.78 -3.32
N GLU A 34 -29.35 -10.70 -3.83
CA GLU A 34 -30.02 -11.83 -4.51
C GLU A 34 -29.45 -12.03 -5.92
N LYS A 35 -29.06 -13.27 -6.26
CA LYS A 35 -28.61 -13.67 -7.59
C LYS A 35 -29.71 -14.41 -8.34
N THR A 36 -30.24 -13.77 -9.38
CA THR A 36 -31.07 -14.40 -10.42
C THR A 36 -30.19 -15.02 -11.50
N GLU A 37 -30.40 -16.30 -11.79
CA GLU A 37 -29.69 -17.02 -12.84
C GLU A 37 -30.35 -16.80 -14.21
N THR A 38 -29.61 -16.26 -15.17
CA THR A 38 -29.95 -16.37 -16.60
C THR A 38 -28.67 -16.59 -17.40
N GLN A 39 -28.58 -17.70 -18.14
CA GLN A 39 -27.47 -18.05 -19.04
C GLN A 39 -27.94 -18.08 -20.52
N PRO A 40 -27.02 -18.08 -21.51
CA PRO A 40 -27.31 -17.67 -22.88
C PRO A 40 -27.40 -18.82 -23.91
N GLU A 41 -28.20 -18.65 -24.98
CA GLU A 41 -28.29 -19.61 -26.10
C GLU A 41 -28.40 -18.93 -27.49
N THR A 42 -27.32 -19.04 -28.28
CA THR A 42 -27.22 -19.29 -29.74
C THR A 42 -28.18 -18.71 -30.82
N SER A 43 -27.54 -18.09 -31.83
CA SER A 43 -27.72 -18.25 -33.31
C SER A 43 -29.03 -17.93 -34.07
N GLY A 44 -28.89 -17.15 -35.16
CA GLY A 44 -29.23 -17.67 -36.50
C GLY A 44 -30.33 -17.01 -37.38
N THR A 45 -29.90 -16.07 -38.25
CA THR A 45 -30.41 -15.80 -39.63
C THR A 45 -31.83 -15.25 -39.93
N ALA A 46 -31.83 -14.14 -40.72
CA ALA A 46 -32.82 -13.65 -41.71
C ALA A 46 -34.32 -13.55 -41.32
N GLY A 47 -35.05 -12.45 -41.49
CA GLY A 47 -34.92 -11.18 -42.24
C GLY A 47 -36.38 -10.69 -42.53
N VAL A 48 -36.75 -9.45 -42.87
CA VAL A 48 -36.15 -8.44 -43.75
C VAL A 48 -36.98 -7.12 -43.61
N LYS A 49 -36.31 -5.96 -43.46
CA LYS A 49 -36.77 -4.55 -43.74
C LYS A 49 -37.83 -3.88 -42.83
N GLU A 50 -37.90 -2.55 -42.70
CA GLU A 50 -37.09 -1.35 -43.07
C GLU A 50 -37.66 -0.18 -42.19
N ALA A 51 -36.98 0.89 -41.74
CA ALA A 51 -35.56 1.29 -41.67
C ALA A 51 -35.43 2.56 -40.78
N GLY A 52 -34.23 2.90 -40.26
CA GLY A 52 -33.94 4.27 -39.79
C GLY A 52 -32.95 4.48 -38.62
N LYS A 53 -31.79 5.07 -38.94
CA LYS A 53 -30.81 5.78 -38.06
C LYS A 53 -30.15 5.01 -36.89
N GLY A 54 -28.82 5.00 -36.89
CA GLY A 54 -27.98 4.46 -35.82
C GLY A 54 -27.65 5.49 -34.73
N ASP A 55 -26.88 5.07 -33.71
CA ASP A 55 -26.47 5.92 -32.59
C ASP A 55 -25.09 5.53 -32.00
N GLU A 56 -24.54 6.43 -31.21
CA GLU A 56 -23.11 6.67 -30.91
C GLU A 56 -22.36 5.57 -30.13
N THR A 57 -21.11 5.30 -30.56
CA THR A 57 -20.07 4.69 -29.71
C THR A 57 -19.57 5.67 -28.64
N THR A 58 -20.39 5.89 -27.62
CA THR A 58 -20.01 6.68 -26.44
C THR A 58 -18.86 6.01 -25.67
N ARG A 59 -17.91 6.80 -25.16
CA ARG A 59 -16.88 6.32 -24.21
C ARG A 59 -17.16 6.88 -22.81
N TRP A 60 -17.00 6.06 -21.79
CA TRP A 60 -17.26 6.39 -20.39
C TRP A 60 -16.00 6.18 -19.56
N ARG A 61 -15.68 7.14 -18.69
CA ARG A 61 -14.50 7.11 -17.80
C ARG A 61 -14.91 6.97 -16.36
N CYS A 62 -14.42 5.94 -15.66
CA CYS A 62 -14.55 5.84 -14.21
C CYS A 62 -13.71 6.92 -13.52
N THR A 63 -14.32 7.77 -12.69
CA THR A 63 -13.66 8.88 -11.97
C THR A 63 -12.78 8.40 -10.81
N VAL A 64 -13.00 7.18 -10.29
CA VAL A 64 -12.26 6.62 -9.16
C VAL A 64 -10.93 5.98 -9.57
N CYS A 65 -10.86 5.32 -10.73
CA CYS A 65 -9.66 4.59 -11.17
C CYS A 65 -9.22 4.84 -12.63
N GLY A 66 -9.99 5.60 -13.41
CA GLY A 66 -9.69 5.91 -14.81
C GLY A 66 -10.01 4.80 -15.82
N PHE A 67 -10.64 3.70 -15.41
CA PHE A 67 -11.12 2.64 -16.33
C PHE A 67 -12.03 3.24 -17.41
N ILE A 68 -11.79 2.85 -18.67
CA ILE A 68 -12.56 3.33 -19.83
C ILE A 68 -13.45 2.20 -20.35
N HIS A 69 -14.75 2.45 -20.42
CA HIS A 69 -15.71 1.59 -21.10
C HIS A 69 -16.15 2.23 -22.43
N THR A 70 -16.42 1.43 -23.45
CA THR A 70 -16.97 1.92 -24.74
C THR A 70 -18.28 1.19 -24.98
N GLY A 71 -19.37 1.96 -25.06
CA GLY A 71 -20.74 1.46 -25.06
C GLY A 71 -21.74 2.59 -24.84
N SER A 72 -23.01 2.36 -25.17
CA SER A 72 -24.07 3.37 -25.02
C SER A 72 -24.32 3.81 -23.57
N GLN A 73 -23.96 2.97 -22.59
CA GLN A 73 -24.10 3.23 -21.15
C GLN A 73 -22.84 2.76 -20.40
N PRO A 74 -22.51 3.34 -19.22
CA PRO A 74 -21.41 2.90 -18.39
C PRO A 74 -21.76 1.61 -17.62
N PRO A 75 -20.78 0.79 -17.20
CA PRO A 75 -21.03 -0.39 -16.38
C PRO A 75 -21.59 -0.02 -15.00
N GLU A 76 -22.49 -0.86 -14.46
CA GLU A 76 -23.10 -0.64 -13.14
C GLU A 76 -22.07 -0.58 -12.00
N ILE A 77 -21.00 -1.39 -12.13
CA ILE A 77 -19.87 -1.44 -11.20
C ILE A 77 -18.58 -1.47 -12.03
N CYS A 78 -17.62 -0.63 -11.68
CA CYS A 78 -16.31 -0.59 -12.32
C CYS A 78 -15.52 -1.88 -12.02
N PRO A 79 -15.12 -2.67 -13.05
CA PRO A 79 -14.45 -3.96 -12.84
C PRO A 79 -13.03 -3.85 -12.27
N VAL A 80 -12.46 -2.64 -12.20
CA VAL A 80 -11.11 -2.39 -11.69
C VAL A 80 -11.10 -1.94 -10.22
N CYS A 81 -12.15 -1.27 -9.75
CA CYS A 81 -12.15 -0.64 -8.41
C CYS A 81 -13.45 -0.74 -7.61
N GLY A 82 -14.51 -1.34 -8.16
CA GLY A 82 -15.81 -1.48 -7.47
C GLY A 82 -16.65 -0.20 -7.37
N ALA A 83 -16.23 0.91 -7.99
CA ALA A 83 -17.01 2.15 -8.03
C ALA A 83 -18.31 1.98 -8.84
N PHE A 84 -19.43 2.47 -8.31
CA PHE A 84 -20.75 2.38 -8.94
C PHE A 84 -20.90 3.28 -10.17
N VAL A 85 -21.97 3.04 -10.95
CA VAL A 85 -22.32 3.73 -12.21
C VAL A 85 -22.27 5.26 -12.15
N GLU A 86 -22.64 5.85 -11.02
CA GLU A 86 -22.61 7.31 -10.76
C GLU A 86 -21.20 7.90 -10.86
N MET A 87 -20.18 7.07 -10.72
CA MET A 87 -18.76 7.43 -10.80
C MET A 87 -18.20 7.24 -12.23
N PHE A 88 -19.04 7.32 -13.26
CA PHE A 88 -18.65 7.29 -14.67
C PHE A 88 -19.11 8.53 -15.44
N GLU A 89 -18.20 9.18 -16.14
CA GLU A 89 -18.46 10.39 -16.95
C GLU A 89 -18.42 10.07 -18.45
N LYS A 90 -19.38 10.59 -19.23
CA LYS A 90 -19.40 10.50 -20.71
C LYS A 90 -18.32 11.40 -21.29
N MET A 91 -17.46 10.84 -22.14
CA MET A 91 -16.51 11.58 -22.95
C MET A 91 -17.19 11.99 -24.26
N VAL A 92 -17.17 13.29 -24.58
CA VAL A 92 -17.62 13.87 -25.85
C VAL A 92 -16.38 14.27 -26.65
N GLU A 93 -16.35 13.91 -27.93
CA GLU A 93 -15.30 14.33 -28.88
C GLU A 93 -15.89 15.43 -29.78
N GLU A 94 -15.62 16.70 -29.46
CA GLU A 94 -15.83 17.80 -30.40
C GLU A 94 -14.59 17.91 -31.31
N GLN A 95 -14.80 17.88 -32.62
CA GLN A 95 -13.78 18.04 -33.65
C GLN A 95 -13.97 19.40 -34.32
N GLU A 96 -12.92 20.21 -34.40
CA GLU A 96 -12.82 21.32 -35.36
C GLU A 96 -11.53 21.20 -36.17
N GLU A 97 -11.62 21.57 -37.44
CA GLU A 97 -10.54 21.46 -38.43
C GLU A 97 -9.53 22.62 -38.32
N SER A 98 -8.33 22.39 -38.85
CA SER A 98 -7.17 23.27 -38.76
C SER A 98 -7.14 24.39 -39.80
N GLU A 99 -6.59 25.57 -39.44
CA GLU A 99 -5.57 26.24 -40.28
C GLU A 99 -4.78 27.39 -39.60
N SER A 100 -3.56 27.59 -40.10
CA SER A 100 -2.64 28.76 -39.96
C SER A 100 -1.83 29.03 -38.66
N GLU A 101 -0.53 28.71 -38.78
CA GLU A 101 0.66 29.52 -38.45
C GLU A 101 0.81 30.26 -37.08
N GLY A 102 1.81 29.82 -36.30
CA GLY A 102 2.86 30.75 -35.83
C GLY A 102 2.83 31.28 -34.39
N ALA A 103 2.87 30.41 -33.38
CA ALA A 103 3.33 30.81 -32.03
C ALA A 103 4.09 29.67 -31.35
N GLY A 104 5.18 30.00 -30.63
CA GLY A 104 6.08 29.00 -30.02
C GLY A 104 5.36 28.12 -28.99
N GLU A 105 5.47 26.81 -29.17
CA GLU A 105 4.80 25.83 -28.30
C GLU A 105 5.42 25.85 -26.90
N ASN A 106 4.62 26.16 -25.88
CA ASN A 106 4.94 25.91 -24.47
C ASN A 106 4.86 24.39 -24.20
N LYS A 107 5.78 23.62 -24.81
CA LYS A 107 5.89 22.18 -24.57
C LYS A 107 6.33 21.93 -23.14
N ARG A 108 5.79 20.84 -22.58
CA ARG A 108 6.02 20.44 -21.20
C ARG A 108 6.54 19.03 -21.21
N TRP A 109 7.68 18.80 -20.59
CA TRP A 109 8.44 17.56 -20.69
C TRP A 109 8.56 16.93 -19.32
N LYS A 110 7.99 15.74 -19.13
CA LYS A 110 7.99 15.01 -17.87
C LYS A 110 9.04 13.91 -17.89
N CYS A 111 10.00 13.98 -16.98
CA CYS A 111 10.95 12.90 -16.75
C CYS A 111 10.21 11.64 -16.25
N THR A 112 10.26 10.56 -17.03
CA THR A 112 9.63 9.27 -16.71
C THR A 112 10.16 8.64 -15.41
N VAL A 113 11.39 8.98 -15.01
CA VAL A 113 12.07 8.38 -13.84
C VAL A 113 11.74 9.07 -12.52
N CYS A 114 11.57 10.40 -12.51
CA CYS A 114 11.36 11.17 -11.26
C CYS A 114 10.14 12.11 -11.27
N GLY A 115 9.44 12.24 -12.40
CA GLY A 115 8.28 13.12 -12.55
C GLY A 115 8.60 14.61 -12.61
N TYR A 116 9.87 15.01 -12.72
CA TYR A 116 10.24 16.42 -12.96
C TYR A 116 9.67 16.90 -14.29
N VAL A 117 8.96 18.02 -14.27
CA VAL A 117 8.42 18.69 -15.46
C VAL A 117 9.34 19.87 -15.81
N HIS A 118 9.82 19.88 -17.05
CA HIS A 118 10.46 21.03 -17.68
C HIS A 118 9.45 21.72 -18.60
N GLU A 119 9.47 23.04 -18.68
CA GLU A 119 8.59 23.82 -19.56
C GLU A 119 9.49 24.60 -20.52
N GLY A 120 9.37 24.31 -21.82
CA GLY A 120 10.31 24.74 -22.85
C GLY A 120 10.14 23.93 -24.15
N PRO A 121 10.65 24.42 -25.29
CA PRO A 121 10.43 23.79 -26.59
C PRO A 121 11.03 22.38 -26.69
N GLU A 122 12.09 22.09 -25.92
CA GLU A 122 12.80 20.81 -25.90
C GLU A 122 13.06 20.35 -24.46
N PRO A 123 13.22 19.04 -24.20
CA PRO A 123 13.57 18.53 -22.88
C PRO A 123 15.04 18.83 -22.55
N PRO A 124 15.40 19.03 -21.27
CA PRO A 124 16.78 19.37 -20.89
C PRO A 124 17.71 18.17 -21.12
N GLU A 125 18.92 18.41 -21.62
CA GLU A 125 19.94 17.38 -21.92
C GLU A 125 20.07 16.33 -20.80
N LYS A 126 20.00 16.79 -19.55
CA LYS A 126 19.94 15.97 -18.34
C LYS A 126 18.89 16.51 -17.37
N CYS A 127 18.16 15.63 -16.71
CA CYS A 127 17.19 15.99 -15.70
C CYS A 127 17.87 16.64 -14.46
N PRO A 128 17.50 17.85 -14.03
CA PRO A 128 18.11 18.51 -12.86
C PRO A 128 17.76 17.83 -11.52
N VAL A 129 16.76 16.94 -11.49
CA VAL A 129 16.33 16.23 -10.26
C VAL A 129 16.98 14.86 -10.12
N CYS A 130 17.23 14.14 -11.22
CA CYS A 130 17.75 12.76 -11.17
C CYS A 130 18.87 12.44 -12.18
N HIS A 131 19.35 13.44 -12.93
CA HIS A 131 20.50 13.37 -13.84
C HIS A 131 20.40 12.37 -15.01
N VAL A 132 19.21 11.84 -15.29
CA VAL A 132 18.95 11.00 -16.47
C VAL A 132 18.90 11.83 -17.76
N PRO A 133 19.31 11.29 -18.93
CA PRO A 133 19.36 12.04 -20.19
C PRO A 133 17.99 12.40 -20.77
N ALA A 134 17.95 13.42 -21.62
CA ALA A 134 16.77 13.97 -22.31
C ALA A 134 15.81 12.91 -22.88
N ARG A 135 16.34 11.81 -23.47
CA ARG A 135 15.54 10.69 -24.03
C ARG A 135 14.60 9.97 -23.04
N LEU A 136 14.70 10.25 -21.74
CA LEU A 136 13.80 9.73 -20.70
C LEU A 136 12.76 10.76 -20.26
N PHE A 137 12.63 11.86 -20.97
CA PHE A 137 11.50 12.77 -20.91
C PHE A 137 10.47 12.40 -21.98
N VAL A 138 9.20 12.47 -21.59
CA VAL A 138 8.05 12.36 -22.49
C VAL A 138 7.31 13.69 -22.47
N GLU A 139 6.80 14.12 -23.62
CA GLU A 139 5.95 15.31 -23.69
C GLU A 139 4.64 15.07 -22.92
N ILE A 140 4.13 16.11 -22.27
CA ILE A 140 2.88 16.09 -21.52
C ILE A 140 1.98 17.27 -21.90
N ASP A 141 0.68 17.01 -21.88
CA ASP A 141 -0.35 18.03 -22.08
C ASP A 141 -0.48 18.99 -20.89
N ALA A 142 -1.42 19.94 -20.99
CA ALA A 142 -1.76 20.86 -19.91
C ALA A 142 -2.13 20.12 -18.62
N ASP A 143 -2.85 19.00 -18.74
CA ASP A 143 -3.35 18.15 -17.66
C ASP A 143 -2.29 17.18 -17.08
N GLY A 144 -1.08 17.14 -17.65
CA GLY A 144 0.07 16.40 -17.13
C GLY A 144 0.12 14.91 -17.51
N LYS A 145 -0.65 14.53 -18.53
CA LYS A 145 -0.74 13.20 -19.14
C LYS A 145 0.17 13.15 -20.37
N THR A 146 0.75 11.98 -20.65
CA THR A 146 1.80 11.81 -21.66
C THR A 146 1.23 11.79 -23.07
N ILE A 147 1.75 12.67 -23.94
CA ILE A 147 1.42 12.71 -25.36
C ILE A 147 2.42 11.82 -26.12
N GLY A 148 1.90 10.91 -26.94
CA GLY A 148 2.69 10.05 -27.82
C GLY A 148 2.98 8.64 -27.28
N PRO A 149 3.42 7.70 -28.16
CA PRO A 149 3.78 6.34 -27.77
C PRO A 149 4.98 6.33 -26.83
N LEU A 150 5.03 5.36 -25.91
CA LEU A 150 6.33 4.98 -25.33
C LEU A 150 7.20 4.48 -26.48
N PRO A 151 8.48 4.90 -26.58
CA PRO A 151 9.36 4.38 -27.62
C PRO A 151 9.57 2.88 -27.42
N GLU A 152 8.99 2.09 -28.31
CA GLU A 152 9.23 0.65 -28.38
C GLU A 152 10.71 0.38 -28.73
N ALA A 153 11.20 -0.78 -28.32
CA ALA A 153 12.60 -1.13 -28.49
C ALA A 153 12.95 -1.25 -29.99
N VAL A 154 13.97 -0.50 -30.42
CA VAL A 154 14.57 -0.67 -31.74
C VAL A 154 15.89 -1.41 -31.56
N GLU A 155 16.05 -2.53 -32.28
CA GLU A 155 17.27 -3.34 -32.32
C GLU A 155 18.37 -2.69 -33.19
N GLU A 156 19.48 -3.42 -33.32
CA GLU A 156 20.80 -2.94 -33.80
C GLU A 156 20.83 -2.54 -35.28
N GLY A 157 21.59 -1.49 -35.63
CA GLY A 157 21.85 -1.11 -37.04
C GLY A 157 22.53 0.24 -37.26
N GLU A 158 23.88 0.25 -37.22
CA GLU A 158 24.83 1.13 -37.93
C GLU A 158 24.50 2.62 -38.21
N VAL A 159 25.32 3.55 -37.66
CA VAL A 159 26.27 4.40 -38.45
C VAL A 159 27.45 4.84 -37.55
N GLU A 160 28.65 4.52 -38.01
CA GLU A 160 30.00 5.11 -37.84
C GLU A 160 30.35 6.02 -36.63
N GLU A 161 31.15 5.43 -35.74
CA GLU A 161 32.51 5.87 -35.35
C GLU A 161 32.86 7.37 -35.27
N GLN A 162 33.16 7.84 -34.04
CA GLN A 162 34.44 8.55 -33.82
C GLN A 162 34.98 8.51 -32.37
N LYS A 163 36.13 7.82 -32.23
CA LYS A 163 37.26 8.08 -31.31
C LYS A 163 37.07 7.95 -29.78
N GLU A 164 37.32 6.72 -29.34
CA GLU A 164 38.35 6.35 -28.33
C GLU A 164 38.60 7.24 -27.10
N GLY A 165 38.30 6.70 -25.91
CA GLY A 165 38.66 7.32 -24.63
C GLY A 165 38.40 6.47 -23.37
N LYS A 166 38.61 5.14 -23.46
CA LYS A 166 38.48 4.11 -22.39
C LYS A 166 37.84 4.55 -21.05
N VAL A 167 36.51 4.48 -20.95
CA VAL A 167 35.81 4.34 -19.66
C VAL A 167 35.52 2.87 -19.42
N GLY A 168 35.97 2.34 -18.28
CA GLY A 168 35.69 0.97 -17.88
C GLY A 168 34.19 0.74 -17.61
N LYS A 169 33.65 -0.38 -18.09
CA LYS A 169 32.25 -0.79 -17.84
C LYS A 169 32.02 -1.11 -16.35
N GLU A 170 31.63 -0.11 -15.55
CA GLU A 170 30.83 -0.40 -14.35
C GLU A 170 29.37 -0.60 -14.74
N LYS A 171 29.06 -1.85 -15.11
CA LYS A 171 27.70 -2.35 -15.22
C LYS A 171 27.10 -2.29 -13.81
N GLN A 172 26.33 -1.24 -13.50
CA GLN A 172 25.85 -0.93 -12.15
C GLN A 172 25.01 -2.11 -11.60
N ARG A 173 25.66 -3.00 -10.85
CA ARG A 173 25.02 -4.11 -10.15
C ARG A 173 24.03 -3.51 -9.16
N ARG A 174 22.72 -3.67 -9.40
CA ARG A 174 21.76 -3.64 -8.28
C ARG A 174 22.23 -4.69 -7.29
N THR A 175 22.68 -4.25 -6.12
CA THR A 175 23.09 -5.17 -5.06
C THR A 175 21.88 -6.00 -4.64
N PHE A 176 22.10 -7.27 -4.30
CA PHE A 176 21.04 -8.16 -3.80
C PHE A 176 20.26 -7.50 -2.64
N PHE A 177 20.96 -6.78 -1.78
CA PHE A 177 20.39 -5.98 -0.70
C PHE A 177 19.44 -4.88 -1.20
N GLY A 178 19.80 -4.13 -2.26
CA GLY A 178 18.92 -3.13 -2.86
C GLY A 178 17.59 -3.73 -3.31
N TRP A 179 17.65 -4.80 -4.11
CA TRP A 179 16.47 -5.55 -4.56
C TRP A 179 15.63 -6.06 -3.38
N LEU A 180 16.26 -6.67 -2.37
CA LEU A 180 15.57 -7.19 -1.19
C LEU A 180 14.82 -6.08 -0.43
N THR A 181 15.45 -4.93 -0.19
CA THR A 181 14.80 -3.80 0.50
C THR A 181 13.69 -3.14 -0.30
N ASP A 182 13.63 -3.31 -1.63
CA ASP A 182 12.51 -2.85 -2.45
C ASP A 182 11.33 -3.82 -2.33
N GLN A 183 11.60 -5.14 -2.38
CA GLN A 183 10.58 -6.18 -2.16
C GLN A 183 9.93 -6.11 -0.77
N MET A 184 10.72 -5.83 0.28
CA MET A 184 10.19 -5.65 1.65
C MET A 184 9.15 -4.53 1.75
N VAL A 185 9.30 -3.46 0.96
CA VAL A 185 8.37 -2.32 0.98
C VAL A 185 7.18 -2.56 0.05
N SER A 186 7.37 -3.15 -1.14
CA SER A 186 6.24 -3.47 -2.03
C SER A 186 5.26 -4.47 -1.39
N HIS A 187 5.78 -5.47 -0.67
CA HIS A 187 4.97 -6.49 0.01
C HIS A 187 4.51 -6.09 1.43
N HIS A 188 4.65 -4.82 1.83
CA HIS A 188 4.14 -4.33 3.12
C HIS A 188 4.63 -5.16 4.32
N LEU A 189 5.92 -5.55 4.30
CA LEU A 189 6.49 -6.49 5.26
C LEU A 189 6.54 -5.93 6.70
N HIS A 190 6.58 -4.60 6.87
CA HIS A 190 6.54 -3.99 8.20
C HIS A 190 5.20 -4.25 8.91
N PRO A 191 4.02 -3.90 8.34
CA PRO A 191 2.73 -4.34 8.89
C PRO A 191 2.68 -5.83 9.22
N ILE A 192 3.09 -6.70 8.30
CA ILE A 192 3.04 -8.16 8.51
C ILE A 192 3.93 -8.58 9.69
N SER A 193 5.19 -8.16 9.71
CA SER A 193 6.14 -8.53 10.78
C SER A 193 5.75 -7.92 12.14
N ALA A 194 5.18 -6.71 12.17
CA ALA A 194 4.75 -6.05 13.41
C ALA A 194 3.60 -6.77 14.13
N HIS A 195 2.76 -7.54 13.42
CA HIS A 195 1.71 -8.32 14.06
C HIS A 195 2.25 -9.49 14.89
N PHE A 196 3.44 -10.02 14.60
CA PHE A 196 4.04 -11.11 15.39
C PHE A 196 4.28 -10.71 16.85
N PRO A 197 5.11 -9.71 17.20
CA PRO A 197 5.29 -9.33 18.59
C PRO A 197 4.00 -8.76 19.20
N ASN A 198 3.18 -8.04 18.41
CA ASN A 198 1.94 -7.45 18.91
C ASN A 198 0.87 -8.48 19.28
N GLY A 199 0.83 -9.64 18.63
CA GLY A 199 -0.09 -10.74 18.96
C GLY A 199 0.50 -11.75 19.95
N ILE A 200 1.77 -12.14 19.77
CA ILE A 200 2.41 -13.18 20.58
C ILE A 200 2.72 -12.68 22.00
N PHE A 201 3.10 -11.40 22.18
CA PHE A 201 3.43 -10.89 23.51
C PHE A 201 2.21 -10.87 24.46
N PRO A 202 1.02 -10.34 24.10
CA PRO A 202 -0.18 -10.47 24.94
C PRO A 202 -0.53 -11.91 25.31
N VAL A 203 -0.44 -12.86 24.37
CA VAL A 203 -0.66 -14.29 24.63
C VAL A 203 0.36 -14.83 25.64
N SER A 204 1.62 -14.38 25.57
CA SER A 204 2.65 -14.71 26.56
C SER A 204 2.25 -14.26 27.97
N VAL A 205 1.72 -13.03 28.12
CA VAL A 205 1.27 -12.51 29.42
C VAL A 205 0.04 -13.28 29.94
N VAL A 206 -0.88 -13.68 29.06
CA VAL A 206 -2.02 -14.55 29.44
C VAL A 206 -1.51 -15.90 29.95
N PHE A 207 -0.53 -16.51 29.28
CA PHE A 207 0.06 -17.79 29.75
C PHE A 207 0.79 -17.64 31.10
N LEU A 208 1.49 -16.51 31.35
CA LEU A 208 2.03 -16.21 32.69
C LEU A 208 0.94 -16.09 33.76
N ALA A 209 -0.18 -15.42 33.45
CA ALA A 209 -1.30 -15.32 34.38
C ALA A 209 -1.94 -16.70 34.67
N LEU A 210 -2.12 -17.54 33.65
CA LEU A 210 -2.61 -18.92 33.82
C LEU A 210 -1.65 -19.77 34.65
N PHE A 211 -0.34 -19.64 34.45
CA PHE A 211 0.66 -20.30 35.31
C PHE A 211 0.51 -19.88 36.77
N LEU A 212 0.35 -18.58 37.06
CA LEU A 212 0.26 -18.08 38.44
C LEU A 212 -1.04 -18.46 39.15
N VAL A 213 -2.15 -18.61 38.43
CA VAL A 213 -3.46 -18.99 39.00
C VAL A 213 -3.60 -20.51 39.15
N PHE A 214 -3.12 -21.29 38.18
CA PHE A 214 -3.35 -22.74 38.11
C PHE A 214 -2.09 -23.60 38.35
N ASN A 215 -0.94 -22.99 38.56
CA ASN A 215 0.38 -23.63 38.75
C ASN A 215 0.76 -24.64 37.63
N LEU A 216 0.39 -24.32 36.39
CA LEU A 216 0.61 -25.17 35.21
C LEU A 216 1.98 -24.90 34.57
N ALA A 217 2.99 -25.71 34.87
CA ALA A 217 4.37 -25.55 34.35
C ALA A 217 4.47 -25.49 32.80
N GLY A 218 3.52 -26.10 32.08
CA GLY A 218 3.42 -25.98 30.62
C GLY A 218 3.13 -24.56 30.14
N MET A 219 2.34 -23.78 30.91
CA MET A 219 2.00 -22.39 30.58
C MET A 219 3.21 -21.46 30.80
N GLU A 220 4.00 -21.69 31.84
CA GLU A 220 5.27 -20.98 32.05
C GLU A 220 6.23 -21.22 30.88
N THR A 221 6.38 -22.47 30.48
CA THR A 221 7.25 -22.88 29.36
C THR A 221 6.80 -22.25 28.04
N ALA A 222 5.48 -22.28 27.75
CA ALA A 222 4.90 -21.67 26.56
C ALA A 222 5.07 -20.14 26.55
N ALA A 223 4.87 -19.48 27.69
CA ALA A 223 5.09 -18.03 27.84
C ALA A 223 6.55 -17.64 27.56
N TYR A 224 7.51 -18.41 28.08
CA TYR A 224 8.93 -18.19 27.85
C TYR A 224 9.31 -18.32 26.37
N TYR A 225 8.90 -19.39 25.69
CA TYR A 225 9.20 -19.56 24.27
C TYR A 225 8.53 -18.50 23.38
N ASN A 226 7.29 -18.12 23.68
CA ASN A 226 6.62 -17.02 22.98
C ASN A 226 7.39 -15.69 23.16
N LEU A 227 7.90 -15.42 24.36
CA LEU A 227 8.73 -14.24 24.64
C LEU A 227 10.08 -14.27 23.90
N VAL A 228 10.70 -15.44 23.73
CA VAL A 228 11.91 -15.61 22.90
C VAL A 228 11.60 -15.34 21.42
N VAL A 229 10.45 -15.80 20.90
CA VAL A 229 9.99 -15.49 19.53
C VAL A 229 9.75 -13.99 19.35
N VAL A 230 9.13 -13.33 20.34
CA VAL A 230 9.00 -11.86 20.37
C VAL A 230 10.39 -11.20 20.25
N LEU A 231 11.34 -11.58 21.12
CA LEU A 231 12.71 -11.03 21.11
C LEU A 231 13.41 -11.21 19.75
N ILE A 232 13.31 -12.38 19.11
CA ILE A 232 13.94 -12.68 17.81
C ILE A 232 13.25 -11.90 16.66
N SER A 233 11.94 -11.66 16.74
CA SER A 233 11.19 -10.93 15.70
C SER A 233 11.41 -9.41 15.73
N LEU A 234 11.66 -8.82 16.90
CA LEU A 234 11.77 -7.36 17.06
C LEU A 234 12.84 -6.69 16.19
N PRO A 235 14.07 -7.23 16.00
CA PRO A 235 15.03 -6.69 15.05
C PRO A 235 14.50 -6.55 13.61
N LEU A 236 13.75 -7.54 13.13
CA LEU A 236 13.11 -7.50 11.81
C LEU A 236 12.02 -6.43 11.73
N VAL A 237 11.20 -6.30 12.77
CA VAL A 237 10.13 -5.28 12.85
C VAL A 237 10.70 -3.87 12.87
N ILE A 238 11.76 -3.64 13.66
CA ILE A 238 12.44 -2.34 13.76
C ILE A 238 13.11 -2.00 12.42
N PHE A 239 13.80 -2.95 11.79
CA PHE A 239 14.46 -2.74 10.50
C PHE A 239 13.45 -2.45 9.37
N THR A 240 12.40 -3.26 9.23
CA THR A 240 11.37 -3.06 8.20
C THR A 240 10.60 -1.75 8.43
N GLY A 241 10.30 -1.39 9.68
CA GLY A 241 9.67 -0.12 10.02
C GLY A 241 10.55 1.09 9.71
N TYR A 242 11.86 0.99 9.95
CA TYR A 242 12.83 2.01 9.55
C TYR A 242 12.91 2.17 8.02
N LEU A 243 12.92 1.06 7.26
CA LEU A 243 12.91 1.09 5.80
C LEU A 243 11.64 1.74 5.25
N GLU A 244 10.46 1.40 5.77
CA GLU A 244 9.21 2.02 5.34
C GLU A 244 9.18 3.52 5.72
N TRP A 245 9.63 3.88 6.92
CA TRP A 245 9.75 5.28 7.35
C TRP A 245 10.69 6.10 6.43
N GLN A 246 11.83 5.53 6.02
CA GLN A 246 12.73 6.18 5.06
C GLN A 246 12.13 6.26 3.65
N LYS A 247 11.70 5.13 3.06
CA LYS A 247 11.27 5.08 1.65
C LYS A 247 9.88 5.70 1.42
N ARG A 248 8.89 5.38 2.26
CA ARG A 248 7.48 5.83 2.10
C ARG A 248 7.27 7.24 2.64
N TYR A 249 7.86 7.57 3.79
CA TYR A 249 7.65 8.85 4.49
C TYR A 249 8.82 9.83 4.38
N ARG A 250 9.86 9.52 3.60
CA ARG A 250 11.05 10.39 3.35
C ARG A 250 11.72 10.88 4.64
N GLY A 251 11.68 10.08 5.71
CA GLY A 251 12.24 10.44 7.01
C GLY A 251 11.46 11.55 7.74
N ALA A 252 10.19 11.81 7.40
CA ALA A 252 9.36 12.78 8.10
C ALA A 252 9.18 12.40 9.58
N ARG A 253 9.50 13.32 10.49
CA ARG A 253 9.33 13.12 11.93
C ARG A 253 7.95 13.62 12.36
N SER A 254 7.10 12.72 12.85
CA SER A 254 5.84 13.04 13.53
C SER A 254 5.89 12.50 14.97
N ALA A 255 5.04 13.03 15.84
CA ALA A 255 4.94 12.55 17.23
C ALA A 255 4.63 11.05 17.28
N ILE A 256 3.73 10.56 16.42
CA ILE A 256 3.31 9.16 16.38
C ILE A 256 4.45 8.24 15.89
N PHE A 257 5.28 8.65 14.93
CA PHE A 257 6.47 7.88 14.54
C PHE A 257 7.47 7.79 15.70
N ILE A 258 7.69 8.89 16.42
CA ILE A 258 8.59 8.92 17.59
C ILE A 258 8.05 7.98 18.68
N ILE A 259 6.75 8.06 19.01
CA ILE A 259 6.12 7.19 20.02
C ILE A 259 6.27 5.71 19.62
N LYS A 260 5.98 5.34 18.36
CA LYS A 260 6.14 3.95 17.89
C LYS A 260 7.58 3.44 18.00
N ILE A 261 8.57 4.26 17.64
CA ILE A 261 9.99 3.92 17.76
C ILE A 261 10.38 3.72 19.23
N LEU A 262 9.95 4.64 20.12
CA LEU A 262 10.21 4.54 21.55
C LEU A 262 9.56 3.29 22.18
N CYS A 263 8.30 2.99 21.82
CA CYS A 263 7.63 1.76 22.25
C CYS A 263 8.39 0.51 21.76
N ALA A 264 8.81 0.45 20.50
CA ALA A 264 9.55 -0.69 19.96
C ALA A 264 10.91 -0.90 20.67
N LEU A 265 11.64 0.19 20.95
CA LEU A 265 12.89 0.13 21.72
C LEU A 265 12.67 -0.30 23.17
N PHE A 266 11.60 0.17 23.81
CA PHE A 266 11.25 -0.22 25.19
C PHE A 266 10.84 -1.70 25.27
N ILE A 267 10.04 -2.18 24.32
CA ILE A 267 9.67 -3.59 24.20
C ILE A 267 10.91 -4.45 23.93
N LEU A 268 11.85 -4.01 23.08
CA LEU A 268 13.11 -4.72 22.87
C LEU A 268 13.95 -4.80 24.15
N ALA A 269 14.12 -3.69 24.88
CA ALA A 269 14.85 -3.67 26.14
C ALA A 269 14.20 -4.58 27.18
N GLY A 270 12.87 -4.48 27.36
CA GLY A 270 12.11 -5.33 28.27
C GLY A 270 12.15 -6.81 27.90
N ALA A 271 12.05 -7.16 26.61
CA ALA A 271 12.15 -8.54 26.15
C ALA A 271 13.54 -9.13 26.42
N ASN A 272 14.62 -8.36 26.21
CA ASN A 272 15.96 -8.77 26.61
C ASN A 272 16.03 -9.00 28.13
N ILE A 273 15.59 -8.03 28.94
CA ILE A 273 15.62 -8.13 30.41
C ILE A 273 14.88 -9.39 30.88
N LEU A 274 13.64 -9.60 30.45
CA LEU A 274 12.83 -10.74 30.89
C LEU A 274 13.40 -12.09 30.44
N VAL A 275 13.82 -12.23 29.18
CA VAL A 275 14.41 -13.48 28.66
C VAL A 275 15.72 -13.81 29.37
N PHE A 276 16.66 -12.87 29.45
CA PHE A 276 17.95 -13.12 30.10
C PHE A 276 17.80 -13.32 31.61
N TRP A 277 16.87 -12.63 32.27
CA TRP A 277 16.58 -12.86 33.69
C TRP A 277 16.05 -14.28 33.91
N LYS A 278 15.09 -14.76 33.11
CA LYS A 278 14.58 -16.15 33.23
C LYS A 278 15.64 -17.22 32.91
N VAL A 279 16.66 -16.90 32.10
CA VAL A 279 17.83 -17.76 31.86
C VAL A 279 18.78 -17.80 33.07
N LEU A 280 19.02 -16.65 33.72
CA LEU A 280 19.90 -16.54 34.90
C LEU A 280 19.25 -17.08 36.18
N ASP A 281 17.94 -16.87 36.33
CA ASP A 281 17.12 -17.34 37.44
C ASP A 281 15.85 -18.03 36.90
N PRO A 282 15.89 -19.37 36.70
CA PRO A 282 14.71 -20.14 36.37
C PRO A 282 13.60 -20.09 37.44
N GLY A 283 13.89 -19.66 38.67
CA GLY A 283 12.92 -19.50 39.76
C GLY A 283 12.21 -18.14 39.80
N VAL A 284 12.53 -17.20 38.90
CA VAL A 284 12.06 -15.80 38.99
C VAL A 284 10.54 -15.64 39.03
N ILE A 285 9.77 -16.57 38.43
CA ILE A 285 8.29 -16.53 38.38
C ILE A 285 7.64 -17.52 39.38
N ALA A 286 8.43 -18.25 40.18
CA ALA A 286 7.92 -19.28 41.08
C ALA A 286 6.88 -18.71 42.09
N PRO A 287 5.84 -19.47 42.49
CA PRO A 287 4.74 -18.95 43.31
C PRO A 287 5.16 -18.37 44.68
N ASP A 288 6.30 -18.80 45.22
CA ASP A 288 6.93 -18.35 46.45
C ASP A 288 7.93 -17.19 46.27
N SER A 289 8.44 -16.98 45.05
CA SER A 289 9.42 -15.92 44.76
C SER A 289 8.81 -14.51 44.82
N PRO A 290 9.41 -13.55 45.54
CA PRO A 290 8.98 -12.15 45.51
C PRO A 290 9.32 -11.45 44.19
N MET A 291 10.34 -11.94 43.46
CA MET A 291 10.82 -11.30 42.23
C MET A 291 9.80 -11.39 41.09
N LYS A 292 8.86 -12.35 41.15
CA LYS A 292 7.76 -12.50 40.19
C LYS A 292 6.97 -11.20 39.98
N TRP A 293 6.79 -10.39 41.02
CA TRP A 293 6.06 -9.13 40.92
C TRP A 293 6.80 -8.08 40.09
N ILE A 294 8.13 -8.07 40.13
CA ILE A 294 8.97 -7.19 39.31
C ILE A 294 8.95 -7.69 37.85
N TYR A 295 9.09 -9.01 37.65
CA TYR A 295 8.99 -9.63 36.33
C TYR A 295 7.64 -9.33 35.66
N LEU A 296 6.53 -9.50 36.38
CA LEU A 296 5.17 -9.16 35.92
C LEU A 296 4.98 -7.66 35.73
N GLY A 297 5.59 -6.81 36.57
CA GLY A 297 5.55 -5.36 36.41
C GLY A 297 6.19 -4.92 35.09
N VAL A 298 7.39 -5.43 34.77
CA VAL A 298 8.06 -5.18 33.48
C VAL A 298 7.22 -5.72 32.32
N ALA A 299 6.68 -6.93 32.42
CA ALA A 299 5.81 -7.50 31.39
C ALA A 299 4.51 -6.68 31.19
N GLY A 300 3.94 -6.13 32.26
CA GLY A 300 2.75 -5.27 32.22
C GLY A 300 3.02 -3.92 31.56
N VAL A 301 4.17 -3.28 31.83
CA VAL A 301 4.57 -2.05 31.12
C VAL A 301 4.81 -2.34 29.64
N MET A 302 5.48 -3.45 29.30
CA MET A 302 5.62 -3.88 27.91
C MET A 302 4.25 -4.11 27.23
N LEU A 303 3.27 -4.69 27.94
CA LEU A 303 1.93 -4.92 27.41
C LEU A 303 1.22 -3.59 27.08
N ALA A 304 1.36 -2.59 27.95
CA ALA A 304 0.86 -1.24 27.70
C ALA A 304 1.55 -0.60 26.47
N CYS A 305 2.87 -0.79 26.30
CA CYS A 305 3.59 -0.32 25.11
C CYS A 305 3.14 -1.02 23.82
N VAL A 306 2.89 -2.34 23.86
CA VAL A 306 2.35 -3.11 22.72
C VAL A 306 0.95 -2.63 22.37
N GLY A 307 0.06 -2.50 23.35
CA GLY A 307 -1.30 -2.00 23.16
C GLY A 307 -1.33 -0.59 22.58
N LEU A 308 -0.48 0.32 23.08
CA LEU A 308 -0.34 1.67 22.56
C LEU A 308 0.18 1.68 21.12
N ALA A 309 1.23 0.91 20.82
CA ALA A 309 1.80 0.82 19.48
C ALA A 309 0.82 0.23 18.45
N GLY A 310 0.02 -0.77 18.86
CA GLY A 310 -1.03 -1.39 18.06
C GLY A 310 -2.25 -0.47 17.84
N HIS A 311 -2.72 0.22 18.88
CA HIS A 311 -3.81 1.20 18.78
C HIS A 311 -3.41 2.37 17.87
N LEU A 312 -2.22 2.94 18.07
CA LEU A 312 -1.60 3.92 17.16
C LEU A 312 -1.23 3.31 15.80
N GLY A 313 -1.37 2.00 15.60
CA GLY A 313 -1.32 1.30 14.32
C GLY A 313 -2.62 1.45 13.56
N GLY A 314 -3.71 0.89 14.10
CA GLY A 314 -5.02 0.86 13.46
C GLY A 314 -5.67 2.24 13.29
N ASN A 315 -5.51 3.15 14.26
CA ASN A 315 -6.25 4.42 14.25
C ASN A 315 -5.78 5.44 13.19
N TRP A 316 -4.69 5.15 12.45
CA TRP A 316 -4.25 6.00 11.33
C TRP A 316 -5.21 6.04 10.16
N PHE A 317 -6.03 5.00 9.97
CA PHE A 317 -7.06 5.02 8.92
C PHE A 317 -8.10 6.11 9.19
N SER A 318 -8.36 6.38 10.49
CA SER A 318 -9.32 7.35 11.01
C SER A 318 -8.71 8.72 11.36
N ALA A 319 -7.40 8.92 11.17
CA ALA A 319 -6.74 10.17 11.53
C ALA A 319 -7.30 11.35 10.68
N PRO A 320 -7.73 12.46 11.32
CA PRO A 320 -8.32 13.59 10.61
C PRO A 320 -7.33 14.20 9.61
N GLU A 321 -7.84 14.80 8.54
CA GLU A 321 -7.04 15.33 7.43
C GLU A 321 -5.97 16.34 7.86
N THR A 322 -6.13 16.96 9.02
CA THR A 322 -5.16 17.88 9.63
C THR A 322 -3.79 17.24 9.90
N GLU A 323 -3.70 15.96 10.30
CA GLU A 323 -2.39 15.29 10.45
C GLU A 323 -1.80 14.86 9.09
N LYS A 324 -2.66 14.44 8.14
CA LYS A 324 -2.26 14.19 6.74
C LYS A 324 -1.69 15.47 6.11
N ALA A 325 -2.27 16.63 6.46
CA ALA A 325 -1.83 17.96 6.06
C ALA A 325 -0.53 18.42 6.73
N ILE A 326 -0.14 17.92 7.92
CA ILE A 326 1.18 18.25 8.52
C ILE A 326 2.33 17.63 7.71
N VAL A 327 2.16 16.40 7.22
CA VAL A 327 3.13 15.74 6.33
C VAL A 327 3.25 16.50 5.00
N GLN A 328 2.14 17.03 4.47
CA GLN A 328 2.15 17.88 3.28
C GLN A 328 2.68 19.30 3.56
N GLY A 329 2.38 19.89 4.72
CA GLY A 329 2.79 21.24 5.12
C GLY A 329 4.30 21.37 5.33
N ASN A 330 4.97 20.29 5.74
CA ASN A 330 6.42 20.25 5.81
C ASN A 330 7.10 20.33 4.42
N LYS A 331 6.37 20.05 3.32
CA LYS A 331 6.86 20.36 1.95
C LYS A 331 7.04 21.88 1.74
N LYS A 332 6.12 22.70 2.25
CA LYS A 332 6.14 24.18 2.08
C LYS A 332 7.15 24.89 2.99
N LYS A 333 7.44 24.37 4.19
CA LYS A 333 8.45 24.98 5.07
C LYS A 333 9.89 24.71 4.60
N LYS A 334 10.20 23.53 4.07
CA LYS A 334 11.55 23.24 3.57
C LYS A 334 11.89 23.96 2.26
N SER A 335 10.93 24.25 1.39
CA SER A 335 11.20 25.03 0.16
C SER A 335 11.50 26.51 0.41
N ARG A 336 11.00 27.09 1.52
CA ARG A 336 11.34 28.47 1.92
C ARG A 336 12.72 28.62 2.58
N PHE A 337 13.31 27.54 3.11
CA PHE A 337 14.62 27.57 3.76
C PHE A 337 15.79 27.28 2.81
N PHE A 338 15.52 27.16 1.50
CA PHE A 338 16.51 26.90 0.45
C PHE A 338 16.43 27.96 -0.67
N LEU A 339 15.77 29.08 -0.39
CA LEU A 339 15.55 30.23 -1.28
C LEU A 339 15.99 31.55 -0.61
N MET A 340 16.99 31.46 0.27
CA MET A 340 17.62 32.58 0.97
C MET A 340 19.11 32.30 1.14
#